data_AF-A0A3G9JVL9-F1
#
_entry.id   AF-A0A3G9JVL9-F1
#
_cell.length_a   1.000
_cell.length_b   1.000
_cell.length_c   1.000
_cell.angle_alpha   90.00
_cell.angle_beta   90.00
_cell.angle_gamma   90.00
#
_symmetry.space_group_name_H-M   'P 1'
#
loop_
_entity.id
_entity.type
_entity.pdbx_description
1 polymer ?
#
loop_
_entity_poly.entity_id
_entity_poly.type
_entity_poly.pdbx_seq_one_letter_code
_entity_poly.pdbx_strand_id
1 'polypeptide(L)'
;MKADHKKVERYLKTARGQIDGILKMMEDDRYCIDISTQLMATIGLLKKANNEILAAHMRSCVLEAVDEENREEKIEEMVKVIDKLAQ
;
A
#
# COMPACT_ATOMS: atom_id res chain seq x y z
N MET A 1 -0.31 10.42 -10.65
CA MET A 1 -1.10 9.18 -10.44
C MET A 1 -2.58 9.49 -10.62
N LYS A 2 -3.39 8.53 -11.09
CA LYS A 2 -4.86 8.68 -11.22
C LYS A 2 -5.66 8.02 -10.08
N ALA A 3 -4.98 7.58 -9.02
CA ALA A 3 -5.64 7.02 -7.84
C ALA A 3 -6.48 8.09 -7.11
N ASP A 4 -7.52 7.65 -6.39
CA ASP A 4 -8.26 8.54 -5.49
C ASP A 4 -7.35 9.01 -4.36
N HIS A 5 -6.80 10.22 -4.54
CA HIS A 5 -5.84 10.82 -3.60
C HIS A 5 -6.42 10.91 -2.18
N LYS A 6 -7.70 11.29 -2.04
CA LYS A 6 -8.33 11.45 -0.72
C LYS A 6 -8.43 10.12 -0.01
N LYS A 7 -8.77 9.06 -0.74
CA LYS A 7 -8.89 7.70 -0.19
C LYS A 7 -7.53 7.14 0.24
N VAL A 8 -6.51 7.27 -0.61
CA VAL A 8 -5.13 6.86 -0.30
C VAL A 8 -4.59 7.64 0.90
N GLU A 9 -4.72 8.96 0.88
CA GLU A 9 -4.27 9.84 1.96
C GLU A 9 -4.94 9.49 3.30
N ARG A 10 -6.24 9.16 3.30
CA ARG A 10 -6.93 8.70 4.50
C ARG A 10 -6.30 7.43 5.07
N TYR A 11 -6.02 6.43 4.23
CA TYR A 11 -5.36 5.20 4.69
C TYR A 11 -3.98 5.47 5.27
N LEU A 12 -3.18 6.32 4.62
CA LEU A 12 -1.83 6.67 5.10
C LEU A 12 -1.87 7.45 6.41
N LYS A 13 -2.78 8.42 6.57
CA LYS A 13 -2.95 9.18 7.82
C LYS A 13 -3.36 8.27 8.98
N THR A 14 -4.26 7.32 8.74
CA THR A 14 -4.66 6.33 9.75
C THR A 14 -3.50 5.39 10.07
N ALA A 15 -2.74 4.91 9.08
CA ALA A 15 -1.57 4.06 9.30
C ALA A 15 -0.50 4.77 10.14
N ARG A 16 -0.26 6.07 9.88
CA ARG A 16 0.62 6.90 10.71
C ARG A 16 0.18 6.92 12.17
N GLY A 17 -1.10 7.16 12.44
CA GLY A 17 -1.62 7.14 13.81
C GLY A 17 -1.49 5.75 14.49
N GLN A 18 -1.63 4.67 13.72
CA GLN A 18 -1.38 3.32 14.25
C GLN A 18 0.10 3.09 14.57
N ILE A 19 1.02 3.57 13.73
CA ILE A 19 2.46 3.52 13.97
C ILE A 19 2.82 4.30 15.24
N ASP A 20 2.30 5.52 15.39
CA ASP A 20 2.50 6.33 16.59
C ASP A 20 1.99 5.60 17.85
N GLY A 21 0.84 4.93 17.76
CA GLY A 21 0.30 4.09 18.83
C GLY A 21 1.17 2.86 19.14
N ILE A 22 1.72 2.20 18.12
CA ILE A 22 2.64 1.06 18.30
C ILE A 22 3.92 1.48 19.01
N LEU A 23 4.49 2.64 18.64
CA LEU A 23 5.67 3.18 19.31
C LEU A 23 5.39 3.43 20.80
N LYS A 24 4.23 4.02 21.12
CA LYS A 24 3.77 4.17 22.50
C LYS A 24 3.67 2.83 23.23
N MET A 25 3.11 1.80 22.60
CA MET A 25 3.02 0.46 23.18
C MET A 25 4.40 -0.15 23.48
N MET A 26 5.41 0.15 22.66
CA MET A 26 6.78 -0.28 22.90
C MET A 26 7.42 0.48 24.07
N GLU A 27 7.21 1.79 24.15
CA GLU A 27 7.67 2.61 25.29
C GLU A 27 7.06 2.13 26.62
N ASP A 28 5.80 1.69 26.57
CA ASP A 28 5.04 1.17 27.71
C ASP A 28 5.34 -0.34 28.00
N ASP A 29 6.32 -0.95 27.33
CA ASP A 29 6.71 -2.37 27.42
C ASP A 29 5.52 -3.36 27.35
N ARG A 30 4.60 -3.10 26.42
CA ARG A 30 3.39 -3.92 26.26
C ARG A 30 3.68 -5.29 25.68
N TYR A 31 2.75 -6.21 25.97
CA TYR A 31 2.83 -7.59 25.52
C TYR A 31 3.02 -7.71 24.00
N CYS A 32 4.01 -8.51 23.60
CA CYS A 32 4.48 -8.61 22.22
C CYS A 32 3.37 -9.00 21.23
N ILE A 33 2.40 -9.83 21.63
CA ILE A 33 1.30 -10.26 20.76
C ILE A 33 0.34 -9.10 20.46
N ASP A 34 0.15 -8.17 21.39
CA ASP A 34 -0.69 -7.00 21.16
C ASP A 34 -0.03 -6.04 20.16
N ILE A 35 1.28 -5.83 20.32
CA ILE A 35 2.10 -5.04 19.38
C ILE A 35 2.05 -5.67 17.99
N SER A 36 2.26 -6.99 17.90
CA SER A 36 2.18 -7.74 16.65
C SER A 36 0.80 -7.61 15.99
N THR A 37 -0.27 -7.66 16.78
CA THR A 37 -1.65 -7.46 16.30
C THR A 37 -1.84 -6.07 15.69
N GLN A 38 -1.32 -5.01 16.32
CA GLN A 38 -1.40 -3.66 15.78
C GLN A 38 -0.54 -3.47 14.52
N LEU A 39 0.65 -4.10 14.47
CA LEU A 39 1.48 -4.14 13.27
C LEU A 39 0.73 -4.77 12.09
N MET A 40 0.07 -5.91 12.30
CA MET A 40 -0.73 -6.58 11.28
C MET A 40 -1.90 -5.72 10.80
N ALA A 41 -2.57 -4.99 11.71
CA ALA A 41 -3.61 -4.03 11.33
C ALA A 41 -3.06 -2.89 10.45
N THR A 42 -1.89 -2.37 10.79
CA THR A 42 -1.19 -1.32 10.04
C THR A 42 -0.79 -1.81 8.65
N ILE A 43 -0.20 -3.00 8.55
CA ILE A 43 0.16 -3.64 7.27
C ILE A 43 -1.08 -3.81 6.40
N GLY A 44 -2.20 -4.28 6.97
CA GLY A 44 -3.47 -4.42 6.23
C GLY A 44 -3.96 -3.10 5.64
N LEU A 45 -3.73 -1.98 6.33
CA LEU A 45 -4.10 -0.66 5.86
C LEU A 45 -3.17 -0.14 4.75
N LEU A 46 -1.85 -0.36 4.90
CA LEU A 46 -0.87 -0.06 3.86
C LEU A 46 -1.11 -0.86 2.58
N LYS A 47 -1.48 -2.15 2.71
CA LYS A 47 -1.90 -2.98 1.57
C LYS A 47 -3.11 -2.40 0.85
N LYS A 48 -4.12 -1.89 1.58
CA LYS A 48 -5.27 -1.20 0.97
C LYS A 48 -4.87 0.06 0.20
N ALA A 49 -3.97 0.87 0.76
CA ALA A 49 -3.45 2.06 0.09
C ALA A 49 -2.70 1.70 -1.20
N ASN A 50 -1.82 0.69 -1.14
CA ASN A 50 -1.05 0.26 -2.30
C ASN A 50 -1.94 -0.34 -3.40
N ASN A 51 -2.93 -1.15 -3.04
CA ASN A 51 -3.88 -1.73 -4.00
C ASN A 51 -4.67 -0.65 -4.75
N GLU A 52 -5.05 0.45 -4.09
CA GLU A 52 -5.73 1.58 -4.75
C GLU A 52 -4.83 2.24 -5.79
N ILE A 53 -3.54 2.41 -5.48
CA ILE A 53 -2.54 2.97 -6.40
C ILE A 53 -2.33 2.05 -7.61
N LEU A 54 -2.13 0.75 -7.38
CA LEU A 54 -1.92 -0.23 -8.45
C LEU A 54 -3.16 -0.37 -9.34
N ALA A 55 -4.36 -0.44 -8.76
CA ALA A 55 -5.60 -0.50 -9.53
C ALA A 55 -5.76 0.74 -10.43
N ALA A 56 -5.39 1.92 -9.94
CA ALA A 56 -5.42 3.13 -10.74
C ALA A 56 -4.37 3.13 -11.85
N HIS A 57 -3.16 2.62 -11.60
CA HIS A 57 -2.12 2.47 -12.62
C HIS A 57 -2.60 1.56 -13.77
N MET A 58 -3.20 0.41 -13.45
CA MET A 58 -3.78 -0.49 -14.46
C MET A 58 -4.88 0.18 -15.29
N ARG A 59 -5.79 0.90 -14.65
CA ARG A 59 -6.94 1.52 -15.34
C ARG A 59 -6.60 2.78 -16.11
N SER A 60 -5.38 3.31 -15.97
CA SER A 60 -4.98 4.55 -16.64
C SER A 60 -3.72 4.33 -17.45
N CYS A 61 -2.57 4.20 -16.79
CA CYS A 61 -1.28 4.10 -17.44
C CYS A 61 -1.18 2.94 -18.45
N VAL A 62 -1.75 1.77 -18.13
CA VAL A 62 -1.75 0.61 -19.04
C VAL A 62 -2.80 0.75 -20.16
N LEU A 63 -4.01 1.22 -19.83
CA LEU A 63 -5.08 1.40 -20.84
C LEU A 63 -4.83 2.57 -21.80
N GLU A 64 -4.10 3.60 -21.36
CA GLU A 64 -3.75 4.78 -22.15
C GLU A 64 -2.44 4.59 -22.94
N ALA A 65 -1.75 3.45 -22.76
CA ALA A 65 -0.57 3.12 -23.55
C ALA A 65 -0.96 2.89 -25.03
N VAL A 66 -0.34 3.69 -25.90
CA VAL A 66 -0.69 3.82 -27.32
C VAL A 66 -0.11 2.69 -28.16
N ASP A 67 1.11 2.25 -27.82
CA ASP A 67 1.81 1.15 -28.47
C ASP A 67 1.98 -0.07 -27.53
N GLU A 68 2.26 -1.22 -28.15
CA GLU A 68 2.35 -2.51 -27.46
C GLU A 68 3.57 -2.62 -26.55
N GLU A 69 4.71 -2.05 -26.96
CA GLU A 69 5.97 -2.08 -26.19
C GLU A 69 5.84 -1.33 -24.86
N ASN A 70 5.28 -0.11 -24.90
CA ASN A 70 5.03 0.72 -23.72
C ASN A 70 3.95 0.11 -22.80
N ARG A 71 3.01 -0.66 -23.37
CA ARG A 71 2.03 -1.40 -22.57
C ARG A 71 2.70 -2.55 -21.83
N GLU A 72 3.53 -3.33 -22.51
CA GLU A 72 4.24 -4.48 -21.94
C GLU A 72 5.19 -4.03 -20.82
N GLU A 73 5.94 -2.94 -21.03
CA GLU A 73 6.81 -2.35 -20.00
C GLU A 73 6.05 -2.01 -18.71
N LYS A 74 4.89 -1.36 -18.82
CA LYS A 74 4.05 -1.00 -17.65
C LYS A 74 3.47 -2.23 -16.95
N ILE A 75 3.13 -3.27 -17.71
CA ILE A 75 2.67 -4.53 -17.13
C ILE A 75 3.82 -5.18 -16.34
N GLU A 76 5.03 -5.23 -16.89
CA GLU A 76 6.21 -5.74 -16.18
C GLU A 76 6.52 -4.95 -14.90
N GLU A 77 6.45 -3.62 -14.94
CA GLU A 77 6.60 -2.78 -13.75
C GLU A 77 5.61 -3.18 -12.66
N MET A 78 4.35 -3.45 -13.03
CA MET A 78 3.33 -3.87 -12.08
C MET A 78 3.61 -5.28 -11.53
N VAL A 79 3.98 -6.24 -12.38
CA VAL A 79 4.33 -7.61 -11.94
C VAL A 79 5.45 -7.57 -10.91
N LYS A 80 6.49 -6.76 -11.14
CA LYS A 80 7.61 -6.57 -10.19
C LYS A 80 7.13 -6.02 -8.84
N VAL A 81 6.09 -5.19 -8.81
CA VAL A 81 5.51 -4.68 -7.55
C VAL A 81 4.64 -5.73 -6.86
N ILE A 82 3.85 -6.50 -7.63
CA ILE A 82 3.01 -7.59 -7.07
C ILE A 82 3.87 -8.67 -6.44
N ASP A 83 4.99 -9.06 -7.07
CA ASP A 83 5.91 -10.05 -6.51
C ASP A 83 6.47 -9.61 -5.15
N LYS A 84 6.77 -8.31 -5.00
CA LYS A 84 7.20 -7.74 -3.71
C LYS A 84 6.12 -7.75 -2.62
N LEU A 85 4.84 -7.81 -2.98
CA LEU A 85 3.73 -7.88 -2.02
C LEU A 85 3.41 -9.31 -1.57
N ALA A 86 3.81 -10.30 -2.38
CA ALA A 86 3.60 -11.72 -2.11
C ALA A 86 4.70 -12.33 -1.21
N GLN A 87 5.82 -11.62 -1.05
CA GLN A 87 6.90 -11.91 -0.10
C GLN A 87 6.57 -11.40 1.30
#